data_AF-A0A8T2HVX0-F1
#
_entry.id   AF-A0A8T2HVX0-F1
#
_cell.length_a   1.000
_cell.length_b   1.000
_cell.length_c   1.000
_cell.angle_alpha   90.00
_cell.angle_beta   90.00
_cell.angle_gamma   90.00
#
_symmetry.space_group_name_H-M   'P 1'
#
loop_
_entity.id
_entity.type
_entity.pdbx_description
1 polymer ?
#
loop_
_entity_poly.entity_id
_entity_poly.type
_entity_poly.pdbx_seq_one_letter_code
_entity_poly.pdbx_strand_id
1 'polypeptide(L)'
;MDFLKNLPSRGLLTSVQPGSAFVSAPVPYIAAHNTAPPPDQVVKTDPTSLLIKSLQSRKAKEDGMKKKTTRQPADKGKRPAEGAADGEGSKPAKKGTGASDAGPSNAPAQAGPSTLPPAETEYTIELLSKKTIKDLQAILKAWSIPISGKKDDLVHRIFEEQERSQGKR
;
A
#
# COMPACT_ATOMS: atom_id res chain seq x y z
N MET A 1 29.51 -20.02 8.29
CA MET A 1 29.70 -18.57 8.04
C MET A 1 29.47 -18.22 6.56
N ASP A 2 28.61 -18.97 5.86
CA ASP A 2 28.48 -18.88 4.40
C ASP A 2 27.42 -17.87 3.95
N PHE A 3 26.56 -17.43 4.87
CA PHE A 3 25.54 -16.41 4.62
C PHE A 3 26.13 -15.04 4.25
N LEU A 4 27.36 -14.73 4.69
CA LEU A 4 28.02 -13.43 4.45
C LEU A 4 29.04 -13.45 3.31
N LYS A 5 29.21 -14.59 2.64
CA LYS A 5 30.07 -14.69 1.46
C LYS A 5 29.33 -14.12 0.24
N ASN A 6 30.06 -13.47 -0.68
CA ASN A 6 29.54 -12.89 -1.93
C ASN A 6 28.59 -11.69 -1.79
N LEU A 7 28.82 -10.82 -0.80
CA LEU A 7 28.17 -9.50 -0.79
C LEU A 7 28.51 -8.73 -2.08
N PRO A 8 27.56 -7.98 -2.67
CA PRO A 8 27.81 -7.19 -3.86
C PRO A 8 28.93 -6.17 -3.62
N SER A 9 30.07 -6.37 -4.27
CA SER A 9 31.18 -5.41 -4.25
C SER A 9 31.18 -4.60 -5.55
N ARG A 10 31.10 -3.27 -5.42
CA ARG A 10 31.30 -2.33 -6.54
C ARG A 10 32.76 -1.87 -6.67
N GLY A 11 33.69 -2.50 -5.94
CA GLY A 11 35.12 -2.14 -5.96
C GLY A 11 35.47 -0.81 -5.29
N LEU A 12 34.54 -0.18 -4.57
CA LEU A 12 34.71 1.17 -4.00
C LEU A 12 35.71 1.24 -2.84
N LEU A 13 35.92 0.12 -2.14
CA LEU A 13 36.65 0.09 -0.87
C LEU A 13 37.98 -0.68 -0.95
N THR A 14 38.40 -1.12 -2.14
CA THR A 14 39.59 -1.99 -2.31
C THR A 14 40.91 -1.24 -2.20
N SER A 15 40.93 0.08 -2.41
CA SER A 15 42.15 0.92 -2.42
C SER A 15 42.09 2.07 -1.40
N VAL A 16 41.14 2.05 -0.47
CA VAL A 16 40.99 3.16 0.47
C VAL A 16 41.99 3.03 1.61
N GLN A 17 42.91 3.99 1.72
CA GLN A 17 43.78 4.12 2.87
C GLN A 17 42.96 4.54 4.10
N PRO A 18 43.01 3.78 5.21
CA PRO A 18 42.35 4.17 6.45
C PRO A 18 42.77 5.58 6.88
N GLY A 19 41.80 6.41 7.23
CA GLY A 19 42.03 7.77 7.71
C GLY A 19 42.08 8.85 6.64
N SER A 20 42.48 8.57 5.40
CA SER A 20 42.67 9.62 4.38
C SER A 20 41.37 10.32 3.94
N ALA A 21 40.24 9.61 3.92
CA ALA A 21 38.98 10.13 3.37
C ALA A 21 38.21 11.08 4.30
N PHE A 22 38.62 11.23 5.57
CA PHE A 22 37.83 11.95 6.58
C PHE A 22 38.65 12.95 7.43
N VAL A 23 39.90 13.23 7.05
CA VAL A 23 40.78 14.15 7.83
C VAL A 23 40.32 15.60 7.75
N SER A 24 39.61 15.99 6.69
CA SER A 24 39.20 17.37 6.46
C SER A 24 37.73 17.47 6.09
N ALA A 25 37.12 18.61 6.41
CA ALA A 25 35.78 18.92 5.95
C ALA A 25 35.74 18.92 4.40
N PRO A 26 34.65 18.42 3.80
CA PRO A 26 34.50 18.45 2.35
C PRO A 26 34.52 19.91 1.86
N VAL A 27 35.14 20.12 0.71
CA VAL A 27 35.21 21.46 0.11
C VAL A 27 33.80 21.88 -0.35
N PRO A 28 33.31 23.06 0.05
CA PRO A 28 32.01 23.54 -0.40
C PRO A 28 32.01 23.82 -1.90
N TYR A 29 30.93 23.42 -2.58
CA TYR A 29 30.73 23.76 -3.98
C TYR A 29 30.35 25.24 -4.12
N ILE A 30 31.10 25.97 -4.95
CA ILE A 30 30.81 27.37 -5.30
C ILE A 30 30.45 27.41 -6.79
N ALA A 31 29.19 27.76 -7.09
CA ALA A 31 28.72 27.85 -8.46
C ALA A 31 29.33 29.07 -9.17
N ALA A 32 30.20 28.82 -10.16
CA ALA A 32 30.74 29.87 -11.04
C ALA A 32 29.82 30.17 -12.25
N HIS A 33 28.78 29.37 -12.44
CA HIS A 33 27.81 29.48 -13.54
C HIS A 33 26.40 29.61 -13.00
N ASN A 34 25.47 30.01 -13.88
CA ASN A 34 24.06 30.09 -13.52
C ASN A 34 23.49 28.69 -13.25
N THR A 35 23.13 28.43 -11.99
CA THR A 35 22.46 27.20 -11.55
C THR A 35 20.96 27.40 -11.32
N ALA A 36 20.37 28.45 -11.90
CA ALA A 36 18.93 28.63 -11.86
C ALA A 36 18.24 27.38 -12.45
N PRO A 37 17.14 26.91 -11.82
CA PRO A 37 16.39 25.80 -12.38
C PRO A 37 15.87 26.16 -13.78
N PRO A 38 15.61 25.16 -14.65
CA PRO A 38 15.01 25.40 -15.95
C PRO A 38 13.72 26.24 -15.84
N PRO A 39 13.52 27.24 -16.73
CA PRO A 39 12.47 28.26 -16.56
C PRO A 39 11.04 27.71 -16.65
N ASP A 40 10.87 26.56 -17.29
CA ASP A 40 9.60 25.83 -17.43
C ASP A 40 9.24 24.99 -16.20
N GLN A 41 10.21 24.70 -15.32
CA GLN A 41 10.04 23.84 -14.16
C GLN A 41 9.83 24.65 -12.88
N VAL A 42 8.59 25.07 -12.68
CA VAL A 42 8.19 25.83 -11.47
C VAL A 42 7.39 24.94 -10.54
N VAL A 43 7.93 24.68 -9.35
CA VAL A 43 7.21 24.02 -8.26
C VAL A 43 6.19 25.00 -7.68
N LYS A 44 4.89 24.71 -7.86
CA LYS A 44 3.79 25.53 -7.33
C LYS A 44 3.07 24.79 -6.21
N THR A 45 2.80 25.50 -5.13
CA THR A 45 1.93 25.01 -4.05
C THR A 45 0.50 25.48 -4.31
N ASP A 46 -0.46 24.58 -4.18
CA ASP A 46 -1.87 24.94 -4.28
C ASP A 46 -2.30 25.76 -3.05
N PRO A 47 -2.80 26.99 -3.23
CA PRO A 47 -3.16 27.88 -2.12
C PRO A 47 -4.43 27.44 -1.37
N THR A 48 -5.18 26.47 -1.89
CA THR A 48 -6.44 26.04 -1.31
C THR A 48 -6.22 25.29 0.00
N SER A 49 -6.92 25.70 1.05
CA SER A 49 -6.93 25.00 2.34
C SER A 49 -7.29 23.51 2.18
N LEU A 50 -6.56 22.65 2.90
CA LEU A 50 -6.77 21.20 2.88
C LEU A 50 -8.20 20.81 3.27
N LEU A 51 -8.84 21.56 4.18
CA LEU A 51 -10.22 21.31 4.56
C LEU A 51 -11.16 21.49 3.37
N ILE A 52 -11.02 22.59 2.63
CA ILE A 52 -11.83 22.91 1.45
C ILE A 52 -11.64 21.83 0.39
N LYS A 53 -10.40 21.44 0.10
CA LYS A 53 -10.08 20.31 -0.80
C LYS A 53 -10.73 18.99 -0.37
N SER A 54 -10.73 18.69 0.93
CA SER A 54 -11.34 17.47 1.47
C SER A 54 -12.86 17.46 1.31
N LEU A 55 -13.51 18.62 1.45
CA LEU A 55 -14.95 18.76 1.31
C LEU A 55 -15.36 18.69 -0.16
N GLN A 56 -14.64 19.38 -1.04
CA GLN A 56 -14.86 19.35 -2.48
C GLN A 56 -14.65 17.95 -3.08
N SER A 57 -13.61 17.23 -2.65
CA SER A 57 -13.39 15.85 -3.10
C SER A 57 -14.46 14.87 -2.61
N ARG A 58 -15.02 15.08 -1.41
CA ARG A 58 -16.20 14.31 -0.92
C ARG A 58 -17.45 14.63 -1.73
N LYS A 59 -17.73 15.90 -1.98
CA LYS A 59 -18.88 16.35 -2.79
C LYS A 59 -18.81 15.82 -4.22
N ALA A 60 -17.65 15.92 -4.88
CA ALA A 60 -17.46 15.41 -6.23
C ALA A 60 -17.66 13.88 -6.34
N LYS A 61 -17.25 13.11 -5.31
CA LYS A 61 -17.51 11.67 -5.24
C LYS A 61 -19.01 11.38 -5.11
N GLU A 62 -19.73 12.13 -4.28
CA GLU A 62 -21.18 11.99 -4.10
C GLU A 62 -21.96 12.35 -5.37
N ASP A 63 -21.62 13.45 -6.03
CA ASP A 63 -22.27 13.89 -7.27
C ASP A 63 -21.95 12.95 -8.45
N GLY A 64 -20.73 12.40 -8.50
CA GLY A 64 -20.35 11.34 -9.44
C GLY A 64 -21.13 10.04 -9.25
N MET A 65 -21.49 9.71 -8.00
CA MET A 65 -22.34 8.56 -7.66
C MET A 65 -23.80 8.78 -8.13
N LYS A 66 -24.33 10.00 -7.97
CA LYS A 66 -25.71 10.35 -8.37
C LYS A 66 -25.91 10.36 -9.89
N LYS A 67 -24.90 10.78 -10.68
CA LYS A 67 -24.98 10.79 -12.15
C LYS A 67 -24.98 9.39 -12.78
N LYS A 68 -24.57 8.35 -12.04
CA LYS A 68 -24.61 6.95 -12.51
C LYS A 68 -26.01 6.33 -12.37
N THR A 69 -26.89 6.90 -11.55
CA THR A 69 -28.26 6.41 -11.34
C THR A 69 -29.29 7.06 -12.27
N THR A 70 -29.01 8.24 -12.84
CA THR A 70 -29.96 8.98 -13.71
C THR A 70 -29.81 8.70 -15.22
N ARG A 71 -28.94 7.77 -15.63
CA ARG A 71 -28.79 7.34 -17.05
C ARG A 71 -29.51 6.02 -17.35
N GLN A 72 -30.67 5.76 -16.74
CA GLN A 72 -31.67 4.90 -17.35
C GLN A 72 -32.87 5.77 -17.75
N PRO A 73 -33.26 5.80 -19.04
CA PRO A 73 -34.48 6.48 -19.45
C PRO A 73 -35.68 5.75 -18.84
N ALA A 74 -36.54 6.54 -18.21
CA ALA A 74 -37.83 6.12 -17.70
C ALA A 74 -38.72 5.66 -18.86
N ASP A 75 -39.16 4.40 -18.83
CA ASP A 75 -40.31 3.95 -19.62
C ASP A 75 -41.22 3.06 -18.75
N LYS A 76 -42.47 3.52 -18.62
CA LYS A 76 -43.70 2.80 -18.22
C LYS A 76 -43.86 2.33 -16.76
N GLY A 77 -44.75 3.03 -16.04
CA GLY A 77 -45.93 2.36 -15.47
C GLY A 77 -46.25 2.57 -13.98
N LYS A 78 -47.28 3.39 -13.75
CA LYS A 78 -48.26 3.37 -12.63
C LYS A 78 -47.85 3.93 -11.25
N ARG A 79 -48.82 4.67 -10.70
CA ARG A 79 -48.84 5.53 -9.49
C ARG A 79 -49.24 4.72 -8.21
N PRO A 80 -49.24 5.32 -7.00
CA PRO A 80 -48.57 4.84 -5.80
C PRO A 80 -49.50 4.16 -4.77
N ALA A 81 -48.94 3.55 -3.72
CA ALA A 81 -49.65 3.26 -2.47
C ALA A 81 -48.67 3.23 -1.28
N GLU A 82 -49.04 3.92 -0.20
CA GLU A 82 -48.42 3.91 1.12
C GLU A 82 -48.52 2.51 1.78
N GLY A 83 -47.58 2.20 2.69
CA GLY A 83 -47.65 1.00 3.52
C GLY A 83 -46.39 0.81 4.36
N ALA A 84 -46.59 0.72 5.67
CA ALA A 84 -45.60 0.74 6.74
C ALA A 84 -44.77 -0.55 6.90
N ALA A 85 -43.79 -0.45 7.81
CA ALA A 85 -43.28 -1.47 8.75
C ALA A 85 -41.86 -2.01 8.53
N ASP A 86 -41.15 -2.03 9.67
CA ASP A 86 -39.85 -2.61 10.01
C ASP A 86 -39.47 -3.93 9.33
N GLY A 87 -38.17 -4.13 9.14
CA GLY A 87 -37.65 -5.41 8.66
C GLY A 87 -36.14 -5.44 8.47
N GLU A 88 -35.46 -5.88 9.52
CA GLU A 88 -34.08 -6.36 9.60
C GLU A 88 -33.67 -7.31 8.44
N GLY A 89 -32.42 -7.23 8.00
CA GLY A 89 -31.71 -8.40 7.48
C GLY A 89 -31.35 -8.44 5.98
N SER A 90 -30.03 -8.62 5.77
CA SER A 90 -29.42 -9.47 4.73
C SER A 90 -29.20 -8.92 3.31
N LYS A 91 -27.89 -8.82 2.99
CA LYS A 91 -27.30 -8.77 1.65
C LYS A 91 -27.71 -9.98 0.81
N PRO A 92 -27.61 -9.89 -0.52
CA PRO A 92 -26.72 -10.85 -1.18
C PRO A 92 -25.88 -10.26 -2.33
N ALA A 93 -24.64 -10.73 -2.39
CA ALA A 93 -23.72 -10.56 -3.51
C ALA A 93 -24.03 -11.54 -4.65
N LYS A 94 -23.80 -11.14 -5.91
CA LYS A 94 -23.56 -12.09 -6.99
C LYS A 94 -22.58 -11.56 -8.05
N LYS A 95 -21.68 -12.45 -8.44
CA LYS A 95 -20.48 -12.31 -9.30
C LYS A 95 -20.83 -12.11 -10.78
N GLY A 96 -19.87 -11.56 -11.53
CA GLY A 96 -19.75 -11.72 -12.98
C GLY A 96 -18.27 -11.73 -13.38
N THR A 97 -17.88 -12.72 -14.19
CA THR A 97 -16.51 -13.15 -14.54
C THR A 97 -16.27 -12.95 -16.05
N GLY A 98 -15.01 -12.76 -16.49
CA GLY A 98 -14.53 -12.92 -17.88
C GLY A 98 -13.89 -11.64 -18.45
N ALA A 99 -12.56 -11.50 -18.55
CA ALA A 99 -11.65 -12.06 -19.57
C ALA A 99 -11.88 -11.43 -20.96
N SER A 100 -10.94 -11.01 -21.81
CA SER A 100 -9.47 -10.81 -21.83
C SER A 100 -9.13 -10.57 -23.32
N ASP A 101 -8.26 -9.60 -23.68
CA ASP A 101 -7.37 -9.60 -24.86
C ASP A 101 -6.73 -8.20 -25.02
N ALA A 102 -5.53 -7.95 -25.54
CA ALA A 102 -4.23 -8.60 -25.57
C ALA A 102 -3.24 -7.51 -26.02
N GLY A 103 -2.01 -7.51 -25.51
CA GLY A 103 -0.94 -6.62 -25.96
C GLY A 103 0.41 -7.24 -25.57
N PRO A 104 1.33 -7.53 -26.52
CA PRO A 104 2.49 -8.36 -26.23
C PRO A 104 3.73 -7.57 -25.79
N SER A 105 4.40 -8.15 -24.78
CA SER A 105 5.84 -8.44 -24.68
C SER A 105 6.89 -7.33 -24.82
N ASN A 106 7.62 -7.05 -23.72
CA ASN A 106 9.05 -7.44 -23.63
C ASN A 106 9.66 -7.32 -22.21
N ALA A 107 10.44 -8.37 -21.87
CA ALA A 107 11.52 -8.51 -20.89
C ALA A 107 11.23 -8.61 -19.36
N PRO A 108 11.79 -9.62 -18.66
CA PRO A 108 11.55 -9.88 -17.23
C PRO A 108 12.63 -9.29 -16.32
N ALA A 109 12.21 -8.62 -15.26
CA ALA A 109 13.02 -8.39 -14.06
C ALA A 109 12.11 -8.61 -12.84
N GLN A 110 11.84 -9.88 -12.53
CA GLN A 110 11.03 -10.28 -11.40
C GLN A 110 11.96 -10.63 -10.22
N ALA A 111 12.12 -9.69 -9.30
CA ALA A 111 12.55 -10.00 -7.95
C ALA A 111 11.42 -10.80 -7.28
N GLY A 112 11.68 -12.06 -6.98
CA GLY A 112 10.72 -12.95 -6.33
C GLY A 112 10.44 -12.55 -4.87
N PRO A 113 9.22 -12.81 -4.37
CA PRO A 113 8.90 -12.63 -2.95
C PRO A 113 9.55 -13.75 -2.13
N SER A 114 10.34 -13.38 -1.11
CA SER A 114 10.86 -14.31 -0.11
C SER A 114 9.70 -15.01 0.61
N THR A 115 9.40 -16.22 0.16
CA THR A 115 8.51 -17.15 0.86
C THR A 115 9.40 -17.93 1.83
N LEU A 116 9.58 -17.38 3.03
CA LEU A 116 10.19 -18.11 4.15
C LEU A 116 9.06 -18.72 5.01
N PRO A 117 9.18 -20.00 5.45
CA PRO A 117 8.19 -20.66 6.27
C PRO A 117 8.08 -20.02 7.67
N PRO A 118 6.92 -20.17 8.35
CA PRO A 118 6.57 -19.40 9.56
C PRO A 118 7.22 -19.88 10.88
N ALA A 119 8.21 -20.76 10.85
CA ALA A 119 8.64 -21.48 12.05
C ALA A 119 9.66 -20.75 12.95
N GLU A 120 10.31 -19.67 12.50
CA GLU A 120 11.46 -19.08 13.23
C GLU A 120 11.46 -17.55 13.36
N THR A 121 10.41 -16.84 12.93
CA THR A 121 10.35 -15.38 13.11
C THR A 121 9.36 -15.00 14.19
N GLU A 122 9.88 -14.63 15.37
CA GLU A 122 9.07 -13.89 16.35
C GLU A 122 8.65 -12.55 15.72
N TYR A 123 7.34 -12.37 15.47
CA TYR A 123 6.82 -11.08 15.06
C TYR A 123 6.65 -10.17 16.27
N THR A 124 7.32 -9.02 16.24
CA THR A 124 7.04 -7.92 17.16
C THR A 124 5.94 -7.03 16.59
N ILE A 125 5.20 -6.33 17.46
CA ILE A 125 4.16 -5.37 17.06
C ILE A 125 4.71 -4.32 16.09
N GLU A 126 5.93 -3.83 16.33
CA GLU A 126 6.59 -2.85 15.45
C GLU A 126 6.89 -3.41 14.05
N LEU A 127 7.32 -4.68 13.97
CA LEU A 127 7.61 -5.33 12.69
C LEU A 127 6.32 -5.57 11.90
N LEU A 128 5.23 -5.97 12.57
CA LEU A 128 3.92 -6.17 11.96
C LEU A 128 3.30 -4.86 11.49
N SER A 129 3.48 -3.77 12.25
CA SER A 129 3.01 -2.44 11.85
C SER A 129 3.70 -1.93 10.58
N LYS A 130 4.95 -2.30 10.33
CA LYS A 130 5.67 -1.94 9.09
C LYS A 130 5.24 -2.76 7.87
N LYS A 131 4.59 -3.92 8.05
CA LYS A 131 4.13 -4.77 6.95
C LYS A 131 2.87 -4.21 6.28
N THR A 132 2.67 -4.57 5.01
CA THR A 132 1.45 -4.17 4.29
C THR A 132 0.28 -5.08 4.68
N ILE A 133 -0.95 -4.61 4.43
CA ILE A 133 -2.16 -5.41 4.71
C ILE A 133 -2.11 -6.76 3.97
N LYS A 134 -1.58 -6.80 2.74
CA LYS A 134 -1.46 -8.03 1.94
C LYS A 134 -0.51 -9.04 2.60
N ASP A 135 0.60 -8.56 3.18
CA ASP A 135 1.57 -9.42 3.87
C ASP A 135 0.99 -9.96 5.17
N LEU A 136 0.28 -9.13 5.94
CA LEU A 136 -0.41 -9.55 7.17
C LEU A 136 -1.50 -10.60 6.85
N GLN A 137 -2.25 -10.40 5.76
CA GLN A 137 -3.24 -11.38 5.30
C GLN A 137 -2.59 -12.68 4.82
N ALA A 138 -1.41 -12.64 4.21
CA ALA A 138 -0.66 -13.84 3.81
C ALA A 138 -0.21 -14.65 5.04
N ILE A 139 0.26 -13.98 6.09
CA ILE A 139 0.62 -14.61 7.37
C ILE A 139 -0.61 -15.25 8.02
N LEU A 140 -1.71 -14.51 8.13
CA LEU A 140 -2.98 -15.03 8.68
C LEU A 140 -3.53 -16.21 7.87
N LYS A 141 -3.40 -16.16 6.53
CA LYS A 141 -3.79 -17.27 5.65
C LYS A 141 -2.93 -18.51 5.86
N ALA A 142 -1.62 -18.34 6.04
CA ALA A 142 -0.71 -19.45 6.34
C ALA A 142 -1.03 -20.09 7.71
N TRP A 143 -1.52 -19.30 8.66
CA TRP A 143 -1.91 -19.77 9.99
C TRP A 143 -3.37 -20.22 10.09
N SER A 144 -4.12 -20.24 8.97
CA SER A 144 -5.54 -20.61 8.93
C SER A 144 -6.46 -19.74 9.81
N ILE A 145 -6.09 -18.48 10.02
CA ILE A 145 -6.81 -17.50 10.85
C ILE A 145 -7.59 -16.53 9.95
N PRO A 146 -8.72 -15.95 10.41
CA PRO A 146 -9.45 -14.93 9.65
C PRO A 146 -8.57 -13.74 9.20
N ILE A 147 -8.64 -13.45 7.90
CA ILE A 147 -7.88 -12.37 7.20
C ILE A 147 -8.62 -11.02 7.13
N SER A 148 -9.74 -10.90 7.85
CA SER A 148 -10.64 -9.74 7.79
C SER A 148 -10.44 -8.82 8.99
N GLY A 149 -10.43 -7.50 8.73
CA GLY A 149 -10.26 -6.46 9.75
C GLY A 149 -9.51 -5.23 9.22
N LYS A 150 -9.36 -4.21 10.07
CA LYS A 150 -8.42 -3.11 9.86
C LYS A 150 -6.99 -3.63 10.08
N LYS A 151 -5.99 -2.87 9.62
CA LYS A 151 -4.57 -3.26 9.74
C LYS A 151 -4.20 -3.62 11.19
N ASP A 152 -4.62 -2.82 12.16
CA ASP A 152 -4.31 -3.04 13.58
C ASP A 152 -4.95 -4.32 14.12
N ASP A 153 -6.17 -4.66 13.68
CA ASP A 153 -6.84 -5.92 14.04
C ASP A 153 -6.05 -7.14 13.52
N LEU A 154 -5.46 -7.04 12.32
CA LEU A 154 -4.62 -8.10 11.75
C LEU A 154 -3.31 -8.24 12.54
N VAL A 155 -2.70 -7.12 12.95
CA VAL A 155 -1.48 -7.10 13.76
C VAL A 155 -1.70 -7.76 15.12
N HIS A 156 -2.75 -7.37 15.85
CA HIS A 156 -3.10 -7.96 17.14
C HIS A 156 -3.37 -9.45 17.03
N ARG A 157 -4.11 -9.89 16.01
CA ARG A 157 -4.45 -11.30 15.83
C ARG A 157 -3.23 -12.17 15.51
N ILE A 158 -2.27 -11.66 14.74
CA ILE A 158 -0.99 -12.35 14.51
C ILE A 158 -0.18 -12.41 15.80
N PHE A 159 -0.14 -11.33 16.58
CA PHE A 159 0.59 -11.33 17.84
C PHE A 159 0.00 -12.33 18.86
N GLU A 160 -1.33 -12.36 19.01
CA GLU A 160 -2.03 -13.28 19.91
C GLU A 160 -1.85 -14.75 19.51
N GLU A 161 -1.92 -15.09 18.22
CA GLU A 161 -1.71 -16.47 17.79
C GLU A 161 -0.24 -16.91 17.95
N GLN A 162 0.70 -15.97 17.79
CA GLN A 162 2.10 -16.23 18.06
C GLN A 162 2.33 -16.55 19.54
N GLU A 163 1.72 -15.79 20.47
CA GLU A 163 1.78 -16.09 21.90
C GLU A 163 1.14 -17.44 22.24
N ARG A 164 -0.01 -17.76 21.62
CA ARG A 164 -0.65 -19.08 21.76
C ARG A 164 0.25 -20.21 21.29
N SER A 165 0.93 -20.02 20.16
CA SER A 165 1.84 -21.02 19.57
C SER A 165 3.13 -21.20 20.39
N GLN A 166 3.57 -20.14 21.09
CA GLN A 166 4.78 -20.12 21.91
C GLN A 166 4.55 -20.55 23.38
N GLY A 167 3.31 -20.91 23.77
CA GLY A 167 3.04 -21.54 25.06
C GLY A 167 3.38 -20.68 26.29
N LYS A 168 3.49 -19.35 26.15
CA LYS A 168 3.64 -18.42 27.29
C LYS A 168 2.25 -18.13 27.85
N ARG A 169 1.76 -18.98 28.76
CA ARG A 169 0.66 -18.66 29.67
C ARG A 169 1.21 -18.11 30.98
#